data_AF-A0A438FJ62-F1
#
_entry.id   AF-A0A438FJ62-F1
#
_cell.length_a   1.000
_cell.length_b   1.000
_cell.length_c   1.000
_cell.angle_alpha   90.00
_cell.angle_beta   90.00
_cell.angle_gamma   90.00
#
_symmetry.space_group_name_H-M   'P 1'
#
loop_
_entity.id
_entity.type
_entity.pdbx_description
1 polymer ?
#
loop_
_entity_poly.entity_id
_entity_poly.type
_entity_poly.pdbx_seq_one_letter_code
_entity_poly.pdbx_strand_id
1 'polypeptide(L)'
;MGEDTRHNFTDHLYRALDQKGIRTFRDHEELRRGEEIAAELLKAIEESRICVVILSKNYARSRWCLDELVKIMGWKKCMGQLVLPIFYQVDPSNVRNRRGVMEKH
;
A
#
# COMPACT_ATOMS: atom_id res chain seq x y z
N MET A 1 -0.13 5.67 -5.32
CA MET A 1 -1.06 4.53 -5.34
C MET A 1 -2.33 4.98 -6.05
N GLY A 2 -2.77 4.22 -7.05
CA GLY A 2 -3.72 4.66 -8.08
C GLY A 2 -4.96 5.42 -7.58
N GLU A 3 -5.33 6.41 -8.40
CA GLU A 3 -6.48 7.30 -8.30
C GLU A 3 -7.79 6.62 -7.83
N ASP A 4 -7.99 5.33 -8.12
CA ASP A 4 -9.19 4.54 -7.78
C ASP A 4 -9.54 4.45 -6.27
N THR A 5 -8.57 4.58 -5.35
CA THR A 5 -8.82 4.37 -3.89
C THR A 5 -8.69 5.62 -3.04
N ARG A 6 -8.06 6.67 -3.59
CA ARG A 6 -7.60 7.83 -2.82
C ARG A 6 -8.74 8.72 -2.34
N HIS A 7 -9.84 8.78 -3.09
CA HIS A 7 -10.94 9.70 -2.78
C HIS A 7 -12.04 9.09 -1.91
N ASN A 8 -12.07 7.77 -1.71
CA ASN A 8 -13.16 7.12 -1.00
C ASN A 8 -12.62 6.20 0.13
N PHE A 9 -12.13 5.00 -0.19
CA PHE A 9 -11.84 3.98 0.83
C PHE A 9 -10.68 4.35 1.75
N THR A 10 -9.54 4.76 1.19
CA THR A 10 -8.34 5.07 2.00
C THR A 10 -8.56 6.27 2.91
N ASP A 11 -9.35 7.25 2.46
CA ASP A 11 -9.70 8.43 3.26
C ASP A 11 -10.63 8.05 4.42
N HIS A 12 -11.68 7.27 4.15
CA HIS A 12 -12.57 6.76 5.20
C HIS A 12 -11.82 5.91 6.24
N LEU A 13 -10.92 5.03 5.79
CA LEU A 13 -10.10 4.24 6.69
C LEU A 13 -9.20 5.12 7.57
N TYR A 14 -8.52 6.10 6.96
CA TYR A 14 -7.68 7.04 7.69
C TYR A 14 -8.49 7.80 8.75
N ARG A 15 -9.65 8.35 8.38
CA ARG A 15 -10.53 9.07 9.31
C ARG A 15 -11.05 8.18 10.43
N ALA A 16 -11.38 6.92 10.15
CA ALA A 16 -11.84 5.98 11.17
C ALA A 16 -10.72 5.62 12.16
N LEU A 17 -9.49 5.45 11.68
CA LEU A 17 -8.32 5.21 12.54
C LEU A 17 -8.04 6.42 13.43
N ASP A 18 -8.08 7.62 12.86
CA ASP A 18 -7.89 8.88 13.57
C ASP A 18 -8.96 9.10 14.66
N GLN A 19 -10.24 8.85 14.34
CA GLN A 19 -11.35 8.88 15.31
C GLN A 19 -11.20 7.88 16.45
N LYS A 20 -10.41 6.81 16.28
CA LYS A 20 -10.09 5.84 17.31
C LYS A 20 -8.77 6.16 18.04
N GLY A 21 -8.14 7.30 17.75
CA GLY A 21 -6.88 7.73 18.35
C GLY A 21 -5.66 6.95 17.83
N ILE A 22 -5.78 6.29 16.68
CA ILE A 22 -4.69 5.50 16.09
C ILE A 22 -3.87 6.42 15.17
N ARG A 23 -2.67 6.79 15.63
CA ARG A 23 -1.72 7.57 14.85
C ARG A 23 -1.35 6.82 13.57
N THR A 24 -1.71 7.40 12.43
CA THR A 24 -1.55 6.76 11.13
C THR A 24 -0.73 7.65 10.22
N PHE A 25 0.35 7.11 9.66
CA PHE A 25 1.07 7.74 8.56
C PHE A 25 0.37 7.36 7.25
N ARG A 26 -0.07 8.35 6.48
CA ARG A 26 -0.68 8.15 5.16
C ARG A 26 0.30 8.62 4.10
N ASP A 27 0.69 7.70 3.24
CA ASP A 27 1.52 8.03 2.09
C ASP A 27 0.73 8.84 1.04
N HIS A 28 1.24 10.02 0.67
CA HIS A 28 0.67 10.90 -0.36
C HIS A 28 1.49 10.80 -1.64
N GLU A 29 0.86 10.70 -2.83
CA GLU A 29 1.60 10.57 -4.11
C GLU A 29 2.49 11.78 -4.45
N GLU A 30 2.27 12.93 -3.83
CA GLU A 30 3.16 14.09 -4.00
C GLU A 30 4.56 13.83 -3.43
N LEU A 31 4.69 12.90 -2.48
CA LEU A 31 5.98 12.44 -1.93
C LEU A 31 6.65 11.36 -2.80
N ARG A 32 6.01 10.91 -3.89
CA ARG A 32 6.44 9.73 -4.68
C ARG A 32 6.89 10.01 -6.11
N ARG A 33 6.96 11.28 -6.53
CA ARG A 33 7.58 11.62 -7.82
C ARG A 33 9.10 11.69 -7.66
N GLY A 34 9.77 10.55 -7.73
CA GLY A 34 11.23 10.49 -7.88
C GLY A 34 11.91 9.44 -7.01
N GLU A 35 13.04 8.96 -7.51
CA GLU A 35 13.86 7.82 -7.06
C GLU A 35 14.38 7.96 -5.62
N GLU A 36 13.55 7.73 -4.63
CA GLU A 36 13.93 7.24 -3.31
C GLU A 36 12.65 7.06 -2.53
N ILE A 37 12.56 6.01 -1.72
CA ILE A 37 11.57 6.02 -0.65
C ILE A 37 12.02 7.17 0.24
N ALA A 38 11.28 8.29 0.22
CA ALA A 38 11.63 9.47 1.01
C ALA A 38 11.97 9.02 2.43
N ALA A 39 13.05 9.55 3.00
CA ALA A 39 13.53 9.13 4.33
C ALA A 39 12.41 9.18 5.40
N GLU A 40 11.44 10.08 5.22
CA GLU A 40 10.23 10.17 6.03
C GLU A 40 9.34 8.92 5.95
N LEU A 41 9.14 8.34 4.76
CA LEU A 41 8.39 7.11 4.58
C LEU A 41 9.14 5.91 5.16
N LEU A 42 10.48 5.85 5.00
CA LEU A 42 11.30 4.83 5.65
C LEU A 42 11.14 4.88 7.17
N LYS A 43 11.34 6.06 7.75
CA LYS A 43 11.19 6.29 9.18
C LYS A 43 9.79 5.96 9.67
N ALA A 44 8.75 6.38 8.94
CA ALA A 44 7.38 6.07 9.27
C ALA A 44 7.13 4.55 9.29
N ILE A 45 7.73 3.81 8.35
CA ILE A 45 7.64 2.36 8.36
C ILE A 45 8.37 1.80 9.57
N GLU A 46 9.63 2.16 9.82
CA GLU A 46 10.41 1.66 10.96
C GLU A 46 9.73 1.90 12.32
N GLU A 47 9.13 3.09 12.51
CA GLU A 47 8.44 3.46 13.75
C GLU A 47 7.03 2.87 13.87
N SER A 48 6.49 2.28 12.80
CA SER A 48 5.14 1.72 12.79
C SER A 48 5.10 0.28 13.30
N ARG A 49 4.08 -0.03 14.10
CA ARG A 49 3.80 -1.41 14.55
C ARG A 49 3.00 -2.23 13.53
N ILE A 50 2.18 -1.53 12.74
CA ILE A 50 1.26 -2.13 11.77
C ILE A 50 1.40 -1.37 10.45
N CYS A 51 1.54 -2.10 9.35
CA CYS A 51 1.52 -1.56 7.99
C CYS A 51 0.28 -2.11 7.27
N VAL A 52 -0.61 -1.21 6.84
CA VAL A 52 -1.79 -1.57 6.05
C VAL A 52 -1.49 -1.30 4.58
N VAL A 53 -1.53 -2.33 3.74
CA VAL A 53 -1.25 -2.22 2.31
C VAL A 53 -2.52 -2.41 1.50
N ILE A 54 -2.97 -1.35 0.82
CA ILE A 54 -4.19 -1.38 0.01
C ILE A 54 -3.82 -1.76 -1.43
N LEU A 55 -4.08 -3.02 -1.77
CA LEU A 55 -3.85 -3.60 -3.08
C LEU A 55 -5.07 -3.34 -3.96
N SER A 56 -4.99 -2.34 -4.83
CA SER A 56 -6.01 -2.03 -5.83
C SER A 56 -5.62 -2.56 -7.21
N LYS A 57 -6.55 -2.47 -8.17
CA LYS A 57 -6.32 -2.90 -9.57
C LYS A 57 -5.13 -2.18 -10.20
N ASN A 58 -4.99 -0.88 -9.92
CA ASN A 58 -3.88 -0.08 -10.42
C ASN A 58 -2.57 -0.37 -9.67
N TYR A 59 -2.65 -0.66 -8.37
CA TYR A 59 -1.48 -1.10 -7.59
C TYR A 59 -0.89 -2.40 -8.15
N ALA A 60 -1.75 -3.38 -8.44
CA ALA A 60 -1.34 -4.66 -9.02
C ALA A 60 -0.77 -4.56 -10.45
N ARG A 61 -1.10 -3.49 -11.19
CA ARG A 61 -0.60 -3.23 -12.55
C ARG A 61 0.68 -2.39 -12.58
N SER A 62 1.00 -1.66 -11.51
CA SER A 62 2.17 -0.80 -11.46
C SER A 62 3.40 -1.57 -10.94
N ARG A 63 4.41 -1.73 -11.80
CA ARG A 63 5.69 -2.36 -11.42
C ARG A 63 6.31 -1.65 -10.21
N TRP A 64 6.24 -0.32 -10.19
CA TRP A 64 6.72 0.49 -9.06
C TRP A 64 6.01 0.15 -7.74
N CYS A 65 4.68 0.03 -7.77
CA CYS A 65 3.91 -0.35 -6.58
C CYS A 65 4.28 -1.75 -6.07
N LEU A 66 4.59 -2.70 -6.96
CA LEU A 66 5.02 -4.04 -6.57
C LEU A 66 6.45 -4.04 -6.00
N ASP A 67 7.35 -3.23 -6.54
CA ASP A 67 8.71 -3.09 -6.01
C ASP A 67 8.69 -2.47 -4.60
N GLU A 68 7.79 -1.50 -4.35
CA GLU A 68 7.52 -0.98 -3.00
C GLU A 68 7.01 -2.08 -2.05
N LEU A 69 6.07 -2.93 -2.50
CA LEU A 69 5.55 -4.04 -1.69
C LEU A 69 6.67 -5.01 -1.28
N VAL A 70 7.61 -5.31 -2.18
CA VAL A 70 8.77 -6.17 -1.85
C VAL A 70 9.63 -5.55 -0.77
N LYS A 71 9.89 -4.23 -0.83
CA LYS A 71 10.67 -3.53 0.20
C LYS A 71 9.96 -3.53 1.56
N ILE A 72 8.65 -3.27 1.59
CA ILE A 72 7.83 -3.36 2.81
C ILE A 72 7.89 -4.76 3.42
N MET A 73 7.77 -5.80 2.60
CA MET A 73 7.87 -7.18 3.05
C MET A 73 9.29 -7.57 3.51
N GLY A 74 10.31 -6.89 3.01
CA GLY A 74 11.68 -6.96 3.53
C GLY A 74 11.75 -6.44 4.97
N TRP A 75 11.23 -5.24 5.23
CA TRP A 75 11.24 -4.67 6.59
C TRP A 75 10.39 -5.45 7.58
N LYS A 76 9.26 -6.02 7.14
CA LYS A 76 8.47 -6.95 7.97
C LYS A 76 9.35 -8.04 8.59
N LYS A 77 10.22 -8.65 7.79
CA LYS A 77 11.10 -9.75 8.23
C LYS A 77 12.17 -9.27 9.22
N CYS A 78 12.62 -8.02 9.09
CA CYS A 78 13.66 -7.44 9.94
C CYS A 78 13.12 -6.86 11.26
N MET A 79 11.91 -6.27 11.24
CA MET A 79 11.40 -5.43 12.33
C MET A 79 10.21 -6.05 13.11
N GLY A 80 9.70 -7.22 12.69
CA GLY A 80 8.60 -7.90 13.39
C GLY A 80 7.23 -7.24 13.24
N GLN A 81 7.06 -6.38 12.24
CA GLN A 81 5.84 -5.61 12.01
C GLN A 81 4.67 -6.49 11.52
N LEU A 82 3.44 -6.11 11.88
CA LEU A 82 2.25 -6.73 11.31
C LEU A 82 1.90 -6.06 9.99
N VAL A 83 1.92 -6.82 8.89
CA VAL A 83 1.49 -6.34 7.57
C VAL A 83 0.09 -6.88 7.26
N LEU A 84 -0.86 -5.98 7.04
CA LEU A 84 -2.26 -6.28 6.74
C LEU A 84 -2.58 -5.87 5.29
N PRO A 85 -2.66 -6.84 4.35
CA PRO A 85 -3.09 -6.54 2.98
C PRO A 85 -4.61 -6.38 2.92
N ILE A 86 -5.08 -5.31 2.28
CA ILE A 86 -6.48 -5.11 1.91
C ILE A 86 -6.58 -5.22 0.39
N PHE A 87 -7.33 -6.20 -0.10
CA PHE A 87 -7.59 -6.37 -1.52
C PHE A 87 -8.81 -5.54 -1.92
N TYR A 88 -8.58 -4.38 -2.52
CA TYR A 88 -9.65 -3.46 -2.92
C TYR A 88 -10.03 -3.68 -4.39
N GLN A 89 -11.23 -4.24 -4.61
CA GLN A 89 -11.77 -4.52 -5.95
C GLN A 89 -10.83 -5.34 -6.84
N VAL A 90 -10.03 -6.22 -6.23
CA VAL A 90 -9.14 -7.15 -6.91
C VAL A 90 -9.26 -8.53 -6.29
N ASP A 91 -9.19 -9.55 -7.13
CA ASP A 91 -9.03 -10.92 -6.68
C ASP A 91 -7.59 -11.11 -6.14
N PRO A 92 -7.40 -11.64 -4.92
CA PRO A 92 -6.06 -11.95 -4.39
C PRO A 92 -5.21 -12.82 -5.32
N SER A 93 -5.84 -13.71 -6.10
CA SER A 93 -5.16 -14.56 -7.09
C SER A 93 -4.59 -13.76 -8.26
N ASN A 94 -5.18 -12.62 -8.62
CA ASN A 94 -4.64 -11.73 -9.65
C ASN A 94 -3.36 -11.04 -9.18
N VAL A 95 -3.31 -10.68 -7.89
CA VAL A 95 -2.09 -10.14 -7.25
C VAL A 95 -1.04 -11.22 -7.10
N ARG A 96 -1.44 -12.42 -6.65
CA ARG A 96 -0.52 -13.55 -6.39
C ARG A 96 0.08 -14.14 -7.66
N ASN A 97 -0.72 -14.35 -8.70
CA ASN A 97 -0.34 -15.17 -9.85
C ASN A 97 0.04 -14.36 -11.09
N ARG A 98 0.12 -13.02 -11.01
CA ARG A 98 0.32 -12.15 -12.19
C ARG A 98 -0.52 -12.60 -13.38
N ARG A 99 -1.78 -13.00 -13.18
CA ARG A 99 -2.71 -13.17 -14.29
C ARG A 99 -3.06 -11.76 -14.78
N GLY A 100 -2.15 -11.23 -15.59
CA GLY A 100 -2.44 -10.11 -16.46
C GLY A 100 -3.70 -10.45 -17.23
N VAL A 101 -4.62 -9.51 -17.24
CA VAL A 101 -5.81 -9.46 -18.09
C VAL A 101 -5.58 -10.21 -19.41
N MET A 102 -6.11 -11.42 -19.48
CA MET A 102 -6.67 -11.99 -20.70
C MET A 102 -8.14 -12.10 -20.30
N GLU A 103 -8.98 -11.13 -20.64
CA GLU A 103 -9.74 -11.19 -21.88
C GLU A 103 -10.02 -9.77 -22.40
N LYS A 104 -9.69 -9.55 -23.67
CA LYS A 104 -10.43 -8.61 -24.51
C LYS A 104 -11.63 -9.37 -25.07
N HIS A 105 -12.81 -8.79 -24.99
CA HIS A 105 -13.81 -8.90 -26.05
C HIS A 105 -13.94 -7.50 -26.65
#